data_AF-A0A957ZK16-F1
#
_entry.id   AF-A0A957ZK16-F1
#
_cell.length_a   1.000
_cell.length_b   1.000
_cell.length_c   1.000
_cell.angle_alpha   90.00
_cell.angle_beta   90.00
_cell.angle_gamma   90.00
#
_symmetry.space_group_name_H-M   'P 1'
#
loop_
_entity.id
_entity.type
_entity.pdbx_description
1 polymer ?
#
loop_
_entity_poly.entity_id
_entity_poly.type
_entity_poly.pdbx_seq_one_letter_code
_entity_poly.pdbx_strand_id
1 'polypeptide(L)' 'QLRTAQERERDNPTVVAIFLLHTQGAPNQEIATTLSCSTSTVSHSLQSIYESLGVERSSGTRAEQRAALRRAAQARGLLA' A
#
# COMPACT_ATOMS: atom_id res chain seq x y z
N GLN A 1 8.30 -6.66 -33.08
CA GLN A 1 7.59 -7.31 -31.96
C GLN A 1 7.92 -6.54 -30.68
N LEU A 2 6.95 -5.82 -30.11
CA LEU A 2 7.10 -5.19 -28.81
C LEU A 2 7.01 -6.29 -27.75
N ARG A 3 8.17 -6.78 -27.29
CA ARG A 3 8.23 -7.66 -26.13
C ARG A 3 7.81 -6.82 -24.94
N THR A 4 6.59 -6.97 -24.45
CA THR A 4 6.20 -6.43 -23.14
C THR A 4 7.15 -7.09 -22.15
N ALA A 5 8.07 -6.29 -21.62
CA ALA A 5 9.21 -6.74 -20.87
C ALA A 5 8.80 -7.77 -19.81
N GLN A 6 9.60 -8.81 -19.76
CA GLN A 6 9.64 -9.89 -18.79
C GLN A 6 10.06 -9.38 -17.40
N GLU A 7 9.59 -8.20 -16.99
CA GLU A 7 9.97 -7.51 -15.76
C GLU A 7 8.71 -7.11 -15.00
N ARG A 8 8.23 -7.95 -14.07
CA ARG A 8 7.69 -7.52 -12.76
C ARG A 8 7.74 -8.69 -11.77
N GLU A 9 8.91 -9.30 -11.57
CA GLU A 9 9.15 -10.08 -10.34
C GLU A 9 9.45 -9.18 -9.14
N ARG A 10 9.68 -7.87 -9.35
CA ARG A 10 9.87 -6.88 -8.30
C ARG A 10 8.58 -6.15 -7.97
N ASP A 11 8.30 -6.02 -6.68
CA ASP A 11 7.24 -5.15 -6.18
C ASP A 11 7.41 -3.72 -6.72
N ASN A 12 6.30 -3.10 -7.12
CA ASN A 12 6.30 -1.71 -7.55
C ASN A 12 6.78 -0.83 -6.37
N PRO A 13 7.93 -0.15 -6.47
CA PRO A 13 8.52 0.57 -5.35
C PRO A 13 7.61 1.69 -4.83
N THR A 14 6.79 2.29 -5.69
CA THR A 14 5.80 3.29 -5.29
C THR A 14 4.71 2.68 -4.41
N VAL A 15 4.23 1.49 -4.74
CA VAL A 15 3.20 0.79 -3.95
C VAL A 15 3.76 0.38 -2.59
N VAL A 16 5.01 -0.10 -2.55
CA VAL A 16 5.72 -0.40 -1.30
C VAL A 16 5.88 0.86 -0.44
N ALA A 17 6.28 1.98 -1.02
CA ALA A 17 6.42 3.24 -0.31
C ALA A 17 5.07 3.77 0.23
N ILE A 18 3.99 3.68 -0.56
CA ILE A 18 2.63 4.02 -0.12
C ILE A 18 2.24 3.18 1.10
N PHE A 19 2.47 1.86 1.04
CA PHE A 19 2.18 0.96 2.15
C PHE A 19 2.97 1.32 3.43
N LEU A 20 4.28 1.55 3.31
CA LEU A 20 5.14 1.87 4.45
C LEU A 20 4.74 3.21 5.11
N LEU A 21 4.51 4.26 4.33
CA LEU A 21 4.10 5.56 4.87
C LEU A 21 2.70 5.51 5.49
N HIS A 22 1.76 4.84 4.82
CA HIS A 22 0.40 4.67 5.33
C HIS A 22 0.37 3.91 6.66
N THR A 23 1.13 2.81 6.78
CA THR A 23 1.18 2.03 8.03
C THR A 23 1.88 2.77 9.18
N GLN A 24 2.70 3.78 8.88
CA GLN A 24 3.27 4.72 9.86
C GLN A 24 2.29 5.83 10.26
N GLY A 25 1.14 5.94 9.59
CA GLY A 25 0.08 6.89 9.93
C GLY A 25 0.04 8.15 9.07
N ALA A 26 0.89 8.24 8.03
CA ALA A 26 0.88 9.38 7.12
C ALA A 26 -0.50 9.50 6.41
N PRO A 27 -1.10 10.69 6.32
CA PRO A 27 -2.32 10.91 5.56
C PRO A 27 -2.05 10.87 4.06
N ASN A 28 -3.07 10.52 3.26
CA ASN A 28 -2.93 10.38 1.79
C ASN A 28 -2.32 11.62 1.11
N GLN A 29 -2.62 12.82 1.61
CA GLN A 29 -2.06 14.06 1.08
C GLN A 29 -0.54 14.14 1.28
N GLU A 30 -0.06 13.78 2.47
CA GLU A 30 1.37 13.76 2.78
C GLU A 30 2.09 12.68 1.96
N ILE A 31 1.49 11.50 1.80
CA ILE A 31 2.02 10.43 0.96
C ILE A 31 2.12 10.90 -0.50
N ALA A 32 1.07 11.53 -1.03
CA ALA A 32 1.03 12.03 -2.39
C ALA A 32 2.13 13.07 -2.64
N THR A 33 2.31 14.02 -1.71
CA THR A 33 3.39 15.00 -1.77
C THR A 33 4.76 14.34 -1.70
N THR A 34 4.97 13.44 -0.73
CA THR A 34 6.26 12.75 -0.53
C THR A 34 6.69 11.94 -1.76
N LEU A 35 5.73 11.30 -2.42
CA LEU A 35 5.99 10.44 -3.59
C LEU A 35 5.80 11.16 -4.93
N SER A 36 5.54 12.47 -4.92
CA SER A 36 5.26 13.27 -6.11
C SER A 36 4.20 12.63 -7.02
N CYS A 37 3.09 12.16 -6.45
CA CYS A 37 1.98 11.52 -7.16
C CYS A 37 0.63 12.11 -6.75
N SER A 38 -0.45 11.68 -7.40
CA SER A 38 -1.79 12.18 -7.07
C SER A 38 -2.38 11.48 -5.83
N THR A 39 -3.23 12.18 -5.07
CA THR A 39 -3.99 11.58 -3.96
C THR A 39 -4.91 10.45 -4.43
N SER A 40 -5.40 10.51 -5.68
CA SER A 40 -6.16 9.43 -6.32
C SER A 40 -5.30 8.20 -6.54
N THR A 41 -4.05 8.36 -6.96
CA THR A 41 -3.07 7.26 -7.07
C THR A 41 -2.87 6.60 -5.72
N VAL A 42 -2.65 7.39 -4.65
CA VAL A 42 -2.50 6.86 -3.29
C VAL A 42 -3.74 6.09 -2.87
N SER A 43 -4.93 6.66 -3.08
CA SER A 43 -6.20 6.03 -2.68
C SER A 43 -6.45 4.71 -3.42
N HIS A 44 -6.18 4.69 -4.73
CA HIS A 44 -6.31 3.49 -5.55
C HIS A 44 -5.29 2.41 -5.14
N SER A 45 -4.01 2.78 -4.95
CA SER A 45 -3.00 1.84 -4.48
C SER A 45 -3.34 1.28 -3.11
N LEU A 46 -3.80 2.12 -2.17
CA LEU A 46 -4.24 1.63 -0.86
C LEU A 46 -5.42 0.67 -0.98
N GLN A 47 -6.41 0.95 -1.83
CA GLN A 47 -7.51 0.01 -2.05
C GLN A 47 -6.97 -1.37 -2.49
N SER A 48 -6.11 -1.40 -3.51
CA SER A 48 -5.50 -2.66 -3.98
C SER A 48 -4.62 -3.34 -2.94
N ILE A 49 -3.88 -2.59 -2.11
CA ILE A 49 -3.08 -3.14 -1.02
C ILE A 49 -3.97 -3.82 0.02
N TYR A 50 -5.06 -3.17 0.46
CA TYR A 50 -5.99 -3.76 1.43
C TYR A 50 -6.67 -5.02 0.88
N GLU A 51 -7.13 -4.98 -0.37
CA GLU A 51 -7.73 -6.13 -1.06
C GLU A 51 -6.75 -7.28 -1.18
N SER A 52 -5.53 -7.03 -1.65
CA SER A 52 -4.51 -8.06 -1.80
C SER A 52 -4.13 -8.70 -0.46
N LEU A 53 -4.07 -7.91 0.62
CA LEU A 53 -3.77 -8.39 1.97
C LEU A 53 -5.00 -9.01 2.68
N GLY A 54 -6.19 -8.95 2.08
CA GLY A 54 -7.43 -9.49 2.64
C GLY A 54 -7.91 -8.73 3.89
N VAL A 55 -7.63 -7.44 3.97
CA VAL A 55 -7.98 -6.60 5.13
C VAL A 55 -9.15 -5.68 4.76
N GLU A 56 -10.22 -5.73 5.55
CA GLU A 56 -11.39 -4.89 5.36
C GLU A 56 -11.11 -3.42 5.79
N ARG A 57 -11.56 -2.45 4.97
CA ARG A 57 -11.43 -1.00 5.26
C ARG A 57 -12.67 -0.35 5.86
N SER A 58 -13.76 -1.09 6.01
CA SER A 58 -15.07 -0.57 6.45
C SER A 58 -15.28 -0.59 7.96
N SER A 59 -14.43 -1.31 8.71
CA SER A 59 -14.63 -1.54 10.14
C SER A 59 -13.49 -0.96 10.99
N GLY A 60 -13.82 -0.55 12.22
CA GLY A 60 -12.88 -0.01 13.19
C GLY A 60 -12.35 1.40 12.88
N THR A 61 -11.47 1.87 13.74
CA THR A 61 -10.73 3.13 13.61
C THR A 61 -9.62 3.02 12.56
N ARG A 62 -9.17 4.16 12.02
CA ARG A 62 -8.02 4.20 11.09
C ARG A 62 -6.76 3.56 11.67
N ALA A 63 -6.56 3.67 12.99
CA ALA A 63 -5.41 3.07 13.67
C ALA A 63 -5.52 1.54 13.67
N GLU A 64 -6.69 0.99 13.99
CA GLU A 64 -6.95 -0.45 13.95
C GLU A 64 -6.81 -1.01 12.53
N GLN A 65 -7.32 -0.30 11.52
CA GLN A 65 -7.17 -0.68 10.11
C GLN A 65 -5.70 -0.75 9.69
N ARG A 66 -4.87 0.21 10.10
CA ARG A 66 -3.42 0.19 9.81
C ARG A 66 -2.72 -0.94 10.55
N ALA A 67 -3.08 -1.19 11.81
CA ALA A 67 -2.52 -2.29 12.58
C ALA A 67 -2.89 -3.65 11.97
N ALA A 68 -4.13 -3.83 11.52
CA ALA A 68 -4.57 -5.03 10.81
C ALA A 68 -3.79 -5.23 9.50
N LEU A 69 -3.61 -4.16 8.71
CA LEU A 69 -2.82 -4.20 7.49
C LEU A 69 -1.37 -4.61 7.74
N ARG A 70 -0.74 -4.06 8.79
CA ARG A 70 0.63 -4.40 9.18
C ARG A 70 0.76 -5.86 9.60
N ARG A 71 -0.18 -6.36 10.43
CA ARG A 71 -0.22 -7.78 10.83
C ARG A 71 -0.39 -8.71 9.63
N ALA A 72 -1.25 -8.36 8.68
CA ALA A 72 -1.46 -9.16 7.46
C ALA A 72 -0.18 -9.25 6.61
N ALA A 73 0.56 -8.14 6.48
CA ALA A 73 1.85 -8.13 5.79
C ALA A 73 2.92 -8.98 6.52
N GLN A 74 3.00 -8.88 7.86
CA GLN A 74 3.91 -9.71 8.67
C GLN A 74 3.58 -11.20 8.57
N ALA A 75 2.30 -11.58 8.62
CA ALA A 75 1.86 -12.97 8.48
C ALA A 75 2.24 -13.60 7.12
N ARG A 76 2.50 -12.77 6.11
CA ARG A 76 2.96 -13.19 4.78
C ARG A 76 4.48 -13.07 4.59
N GLY A 77 5.22 -12.65 5.62
CA GLY A 77 6.67 -12.46 5.56
C GLY A 77 7.11 -11.24 4.73
N LEU A 78 6.19 -10.30 4.43
CA LEU A 78 6.49 -9.08 3.67
C LEU A 78 7.08 -7.96 4.52
N LEU A 79 6.97 -8.10 5.84
CA LEU A 79 7.54 -7.21 6.84
C LEU A 79 8.17 -8.04 7.95
N ALA A 80 9.26 -7.52 8.53
CA ALA A 80 9.84 -8.01 9.77
C ALA A 80 8.98 -7.66 11.00
#